data_AF-A0A8H6ZTZ9-F1
#
_entry.id   AF-A0A8H6ZTZ9-F1
#
_cell.length_a   1.000
_cell.length_b   1.000
_cell.length_c   1.000
_cell.angle_alpha   90.00
_cell.angle_beta   90.00
_cell.angle_gamma   90.00
#
_symmetry.space_group_name_H-M   'P 1'
#
loop_
_entity.id
_entity.type
_entity.pdbx_description
1 polymer ?
#
loop_
_entity_poly.entity_id
_entity_poly.type
_entity_poly.pdbx_seq_one_letter_code
_entity_poly.pdbx_strand_id
1 'polypeptide(L)'
;MLSRRYIHDDKPSEDAKKLVGRVDPNSQRCLIENRQDLAVEHCYLLPTYLLRNERIVEMSSLEWFWGMKHGSLNLDTRYNVFPISSSLLRLYEENKWGLLPSDDIVHHYARGLSLGFASRPKGDTVQNGVFTYRFLPLSKAIESMGILHQHDHPTPHPPTPSSFITSVHPFSELQNLESHLHPKFAIAALGYKLGLVDQNRRKELLLHWPIL
;
A
#
# COMPACT_ATOMS: atom_id res chain seq x y z
N MET A 1 16.11 11.60 -11.62
CA MET A 1 14.92 12.37 -11.19
C MET A 1 13.84 12.12 -12.23
N LEU A 2 12.80 11.34 -11.92
CA LEU A 2 11.68 11.13 -12.86
C LEU A 2 10.90 12.46 -13.00
N SER A 3 10.51 12.81 -14.23
CA SER A 3 9.73 14.03 -14.47
C SER A 3 8.38 13.94 -13.75
N ARG A 4 7.99 15.04 -13.09
CA ARG A 4 6.69 15.21 -12.39
C ARG A 4 5.49 14.88 -13.29
N ARG A 5 5.66 14.94 -14.62
CA ARG A 5 4.64 14.54 -15.62
C ARG A 5 4.31 13.04 -15.58
N TYR A 6 5.29 12.16 -15.36
CA TYR A 6 5.03 10.71 -15.35
C TYR A 6 4.22 10.24 -14.14
N ILE A 7 4.27 11.00 -13.04
CA ILE A 7 3.56 10.68 -11.80
C ILE A 7 2.07 11.05 -11.95
N HIS A 8 1.75 12.17 -12.60
CA HIS A 8 0.37 12.64 -12.72
C HIS A 8 -0.53 11.85 -13.69
N ASP A 9 0.06 11.15 -14.65
CA ASP A 9 -0.68 10.36 -15.64
C ASP A 9 -0.86 8.88 -15.23
N ASP A 10 -0.32 8.46 -14.09
CA ASP A 10 -0.38 7.06 -13.64
C ASP A 10 -1.65 6.77 -12.83
N LYS A 11 -2.79 6.73 -13.53
CA LYS A 11 -4.12 6.49 -12.93
C LYS A 11 -4.67 5.08 -13.24
N PRO A 12 -5.35 4.43 -12.28
CA PRO A 12 -6.08 3.19 -12.51
C PRO A 12 -7.15 3.33 -13.61
N SER A 13 -7.35 2.27 -14.41
CA SER A 13 -8.44 2.26 -15.39
C SER A 13 -9.81 2.19 -14.71
N GLU A 14 -10.86 2.61 -15.42
CA GLU A 14 -12.24 2.49 -14.93
C GLU A 14 -12.65 1.03 -14.68
N ASP A 15 -12.09 0.07 -15.43
CA ASP A 15 -12.38 -1.34 -15.22
C ASP A 15 -11.73 -1.87 -13.94
N ALA A 16 -10.49 -1.46 -13.65
CA ALA A 16 -9.85 -1.76 -12.37
C ALA A 16 -10.65 -1.16 -11.20
N LYS A 17 -11.08 0.11 -11.29
CA LYS A 17 -11.92 0.75 -10.26
C LYS A 17 -13.25 0.03 -10.04
N LYS A 18 -13.95 -0.38 -11.11
CA LYS A 18 -15.18 -1.18 -11.00
C LYS A 18 -14.95 -2.51 -10.30
N LEU A 19 -13.82 -3.16 -10.56
CA LEU A 19 -13.46 -4.42 -9.90
C LEU A 19 -13.15 -4.22 -8.42
N VAL A 20 -12.46 -3.13 -8.06
CA VAL A 20 -12.23 -2.71 -6.65
C VAL A 20 -13.57 -2.54 -5.95
N GLY A 21 -14.54 -1.86 -6.56
CA GLY A 21 -15.90 -1.70 -6.01
C GLY A 21 -16.66 -2.99 -5.71
N ARG A 22 -16.25 -4.13 -6.28
CA ARG A 22 -16.87 -5.44 -6.03
C ARG A 22 -16.22 -6.23 -4.90
N VAL A 23 -14.98 -5.91 -4.54
CA VAL A 23 -14.18 -6.73 -3.61
C VAL A 23 -13.65 -5.97 -2.40
N ASP A 24 -13.73 -4.64 -2.42
CA ASP A 24 -13.24 -3.82 -1.32
C ASP A 24 -14.10 -3.99 -0.07
N PRO A 25 -13.51 -4.48 1.05
CA PRO A 25 -14.26 -4.65 2.30
C PRO A 25 -14.75 -3.32 2.88
N ASN A 26 -14.17 -2.19 2.45
CA ASN A 26 -14.46 -0.87 3.01
C ASN A 26 -15.48 -0.07 2.19
N SER A 27 -16.22 -0.70 1.27
CA SER A 27 -17.27 -0.03 0.48
C SER A 27 -16.79 1.22 -0.27
N GLN A 28 -15.58 1.18 -0.85
CA GLN A 28 -14.97 2.27 -1.61
C GLN A 28 -14.66 3.53 -0.79
N ARG A 29 -14.60 3.43 0.54
CA ARG A 29 -14.17 4.51 1.43
C ARG A 29 -12.65 4.63 1.40
N CYS A 30 -12.11 5.78 1.76
CA CYS A 30 -10.66 5.94 1.89
C CYS A 30 -10.08 4.85 2.82
N LEU A 31 -9.11 4.08 2.34
CA LEU A 31 -8.55 2.96 3.11
C LEU A 31 -8.00 3.38 4.48
N ILE A 32 -7.40 4.57 4.58
CA ILE A 32 -6.73 5.03 5.81
C ILE A 32 -7.71 5.72 6.75
N GLU A 33 -8.57 6.59 6.23
CA GLU A 33 -9.48 7.41 7.03
C GLU A 33 -10.84 6.75 7.23
N ASN A 34 -11.16 5.70 6.47
CA ASN A 34 -12.47 5.06 6.39
C ASN A 34 -13.62 6.07 6.19
N ARG A 35 -13.37 7.12 5.40
CA ARG A 35 -14.37 8.16 5.10
C ARG A 35 -14.88 8.00 3.68
N GLN A 36 -16.19 8.21 3.54
CA GLN A 36 -16.81 8.40 2.23
C GLN A 36 -16.84 9.90 1.97
N ASP A 37 -16.18 10.34 0.90
CA ASP A 37 -16.09 11.74 0.49
C ASP A 37 -16.06 11.77 -1.06
N LEU A 38 -16.53 12.88 -1.65
CA LEU A 38 -16.33 13.24 -3.06
C LEU A 38 -14.84 13.32 -3.43
N ALA A 39 -13.94 13.53 -2.47
CA ALA A 39 -12.49 13.56 -2.66
C ALA A 39 -11.80 12.19 -2.55
N VAL A 40 -12.54 11.07 -2.54
CA VAL A 40 -11.93 9.74 -2.63
C VAL A 40 -11.53 9.46 -4.07
N GLU A 41 -10.23 9.22 -4.25
CA GLU A 41 -9.60 8.82 -5.51
C GLU A 41 -9.12 7.37 -5.44
N HIS A 42 -8.72 6.80 -6.57
CA HIS A 42 -8.06 5.49 -6.63
C HIS A 42 -6.63 5.65 -7.10
N CYS A 43 -5.70 4.97 -6.45
CA CYS A 43 -4.30 4.94 -6.87
C CYS A 43 -3.75 3.52 -6.92
N TYR A 44 -2.64 3.37 -7.64
CA TYR A 44 -1.88 2.13 -7.62
C TYR A 44 -1.06 2.03 -6.33
N LEU A 45 -1.08 0.85 -5.71
CA LEU A 45 -0.19 0.51 -4.60
C LEU A 45 1.25 0.35 -5.09
N LEU A 46 1.46 -0.34 -6.20
CA LEU A 46 2.72 -0.36 -6.92
C LEU A 46 2.54 0.44 -8.21
N PRO A 47 3.03 1.69 -8.29
CA PRO A 47 2.87 2.54 -9.46
C PRO A 47 3.47 1.93 -10.73
N THR A 48 2.80 2.11 -11.86
CA THR A 48 3.24 1.54 -13.13
C THR A 48 4.51 2.19 -13.66
N TYR A 49 4.75 3.46 -13.32
CA TYR A 49 5.97 4.16 -13.72
C TYR A 49 7.25 3.54 -13.13
N LEU A 50 7.15 2.80 -12.02
CA LEU A 50 8.29 2.10 -11.42
C LEU A 50 8.78 0.94 -12.28
N LEU A 51 7.89 0.32 -13.04
CA LEU A 51 8.23 -0.78 -13.95
C LEU A 51 8.65 -0.31 -15.34
N ARG A 52 8.29 0.93 -15.72
CA ARG A 52 8.72 1.53 -16.99
C ARG A 52 10.16 2.05 -16.94
N ASN A 53 10.72 2.18 -15.74
CA ASN A 53 12.10 2.59 -15.55
C ASN A 53 12.95 1.36 -15.22
N GLU A 54 13.66 0.85 -16.23
CA GLU A 54 14.54 -0.33 -16.13
C GLU A 54 15.58 -0.24 -15.00
N ARG A 55 15.84 0.95 -14.43
CA ARG A 55 16.80 1.14 -13.35
C ARG A 55 16.24 0.92 -11.94
N ILE A 56 14.94 0.73 -11.78
CA ILE A 56 14.30 0.79 -10.46
C ILE A 56 13.71 -0.56 -10.04
N VAL A 57 12.76 -1.08 -10.80
CA VAL A 57 12.17 -2.41 -10.58
C VAL A 57 12.02 -3.08 -11.94
N GLU A 58 12.78 -4.14 -12.18
CA GLU A 58 12.60 -4.94 -13.38
C GLU A 58 11.31 -5.76 -13.27
N MET A 59 10.36 -5.50 -14.17
CA MET A 59 9.11 -6.24 -14.28
C MET A 59 9.34 -7.76 -14.37
N SER A 60 10.37 -8.19 -15.11
CA SER A 60 10.76 -9.60 -15.24
C SER A 60 11.22 -10.21 -13.91
N SER A 61 11.85 -9.43 -13.03
CA SER A 61 12.24 -9.89 -11.70
C SER A 61 11.01 -10.13 -10.81
N LEU A 62 10.02 -9.23 -10.83
CA LEU A 62 8.76 -9.46 -10.10
C LEU A 62 8.00 -10.67 -10.64
N GLU A 63 7.90 -10.81 -11.96
CA GLU A 63 7.26 -11.97 -12.59
C GLU A 63 7.91 -13.28 -12.17
N TRP A 64 9.25 -13.33 -12.18
CA TRP A 64 10.01 -14.49 -11.72
C TRP A 64 9.70 -14.83 -10.25
N PHE A 65 9.76 -13.84 -9.36
CA PHE A 65 9.50 -14.04 -7.93
C PHE A 65 8.05 -14.32 -7.59
N TRP A 66 7.11 -13.91 -8.43
CA TRP A 66 5.70 -14.21 -8.25
C TRP A 66 5.27 -15.49 -8.97
N GLY A 67 6.23 -16.23 -9.55
CA GLY A 67 5.96 -17.47 -10.28
C GLY A 67 5.16 -17.27 -11.56
N MET A 68 5.11 -16.05 -12.08
CA MET A 68 4.33 -15.67 -13.25
C MET A 68 5.07 -16.01 -14.55
N LYS A 69 4.32 -16.08 -15.66
CA LYS A 69 4.92 -16.17 -16.99
C LYS A 69 5.58 -14.83 -17.33
N HIS A 70 6.71 -14.85 -18.04
CA HIS A 70 7.34 -13.62 -18.53
C HIS A 70 6.36 -12.80 -19.39
N GLY A 71 6.27 -11.50 -19.13
CA GLY A 71 5.37 -10.56 -19.79
C GLY A 71 3.88 -10.72 -19.42
N SER A 72 3.57 -11.40 -18.31
CA SER A 72 2.18 -11.60 -17.85
C SER A 72 1.79 -10.76 -16.64
N LEU A 73 2.70 -10.00 -16.05
CA LEU A 73 2.36 -9.11 -14.95
C LEU A 73 1.48 -7.95 -15.44
N ASN A 74 0.22 -7.97 -14.99
CA ASN A 74 -0.68 -6.84 -15.12
C ASN A 74 -0.74 -6.07 -13.78
N LEU A 75 -0.40 -4.78 -13.81
CA LEU A 75 -0.52 -3.87 -12.66
C LEU A 75 -1.90 -3.22 -12.55
N ASP A 76 -2.65 -3.15 -13.65
CA ASP A 76 -4.00 -2.57 -13.68
C ASP A 76 -5.03 -3.63 -13.29
N THR A 77 -4.97 -3.99 -12.00
CA THR A 77 -5.85 -4.99 -11.39
C THR A 77 -6.32 -4.50 -10.04
N ARG A 78 -7.48 -5.00 -9.58
CA ARG A 78 -8.00 -4.69 -8.25
C ARG A 78 -7.03 -5.02 -7.11
N TYR A 79 -6.12 -5.97 -7.30
CA TYR A 79 -5.14 -6.35 -6.28
C TYR A 79 -4.04 -5.30 -6.03
N ASN A 80 -3.94 -4.31 -6.92
CA ASN A 80 -2.94 -3.24 -6.89
C ASN A 80 -3.59 -1.86 -6.82
N VAL A 81 -4.92 -1.74 -6.69
CA VAL A 81 -5.64 -0.46 -6.72
C VAL A 81 -6.46 -0.31 -5.45
N PHE A 82 -6.43 0.85 -4.81
CA PHE A 82 -7.23 1.10 -3.60
C PHE A 82 -7.76 2.53 -3.52
N PRO A 83 -8.90 2.73 -2.83
CA PRO A 83 -9.46 4.04 -2.55
C PRO A 83 -8.66 4.81 -1.49
N ILE A 84 -8.45 6.11 -1.71
CA ILE A 84 -7.64 6.98 -0.87
C ILE A 84 -8.14 8.44 -0.98
N SER A 85 -8.04 9.23 0.10
CA SER A 85 -8.36 10.66 0.02
C SER A 85 -7.27 11.44 -0.72
N SER A 86 -7.64 12.50 -1.46
CA SER A 86 -6.68 13.32 -2.23
C SER A 86 -5.49 13.85 -1.41
N SER A 87 -5.72 14.18 -0.13
CA SER A 87 -4.66 14.66 0.78
C SER A 87 -3.62 13.58 1.05
N LEU A 88 -4.05 12.35 1.35
CA LEU A 88 -3.18 11.22 1.59
C LEU A 88 -2.54 10.68 0.32
N LEU A 89 -3.24 10.78 -0.83
CA LEU A 89 -2.72 10.42 -2.14
C LEU A 89 -1.46 11.22 -2.46
N ARG A 90 -1.50 12.55 -2.28
CA ARG A 90 -0.33 13.40 -2.51
C ARG A 90 0.87 12.97 -1.65
N LEU A 91 0.65 12.66 -0.38
CA LEU A 91 1.71 12.18 0.51
C LEU A 91 2.22 10.79 0.10
N TYR A 92 1.34 9.96 -0.45
CA TYR A 92 1.69 8.64 -0.96
C TYR A 92 2.60 8.74 -2.19
N GLU A 93 2.25 9.59 -3.16
CA GLU A 93 3.05 9.88 -4.37
C GLU A 93 4.41 10.49 -4.03
N GLU A 94 4.48 11.30 -2.96
CA GLU A 94 5.73 11.86 -2.42
C GLU A 94 6.53 10.86 -1.55
N ASN A 95 6.13 9.59 -1.50
CA ASN A 95 6.76 8.50 -0.75
C ASN A 95 6.87 8.76 0.77
N LYS A 96 5.91 9.48 1.35
CA LYS A 96 5.93 9.86 2.78
C LYS A 96 5.41 8.76 3.70
N TRP A 97 4.69 7.77 3.17
CA TRP A 97 4.17 6.63 3.90
C TRP A 97 3.98 5.40 2.99
N GLY A 98 3.75 4.24 3.61
CA GLY A 98 3.44 2.98 2.94
C GLY A 98 2.56 2.05 3.77
N LEU A 99 2.11 0.95 3.16
CA LEU A 99 1.37 -0.11 3.83
C LEU A 99 2.31 -1.27 4.15
N LEU A 100 2.35 -1.65 5.42
CA LEU A 100 3.08 -2.82 5.90
C LEU A 100 2.08 -3.95 6.14
N PRO A 101 2.14 -5.07 5.39
CA PRO A 101 1.31 -6.24 5.68
C PRO A 101 1.52 -6.74 7.12
N SER A 102 0.59 -7.59 7.57
CA SER A 102 0.72 -8.32 8.82
C SER A 102 2.00 -9.14 8.91
N ASP A 103 2.45 -9.39 10.13
CA ASP A 103 3.74 -10.03 10.37
C ASP A 103 3.81 -11.43 9.78
N ASP A 104 2.73 -12.21 9.88
CA ASP A 104 2.64 -13.56 9.33
C ASP A 104 2.84 -13.57 7.80
N ILE A 105 2.28 -12.58 7.10
CA ILE A 105 2.45 -12.42 5.66
C ILE A 105 3.88 -12.02 5.32
N VAL A 106 4.48 -11.07 6.03
CA VAL A 106 5.87 -10.66 5.79
C VAL A 106 6.81 -11.85 6.03
N HIS A 107 6.64 -12.58 7.14
CA HIS A 107 7.43 -13.78 7.42
C HIS A 107 7.21 -14.89 6.39
N HIS A 108 5.99 -15.06 5.87
CA HIS A 108 5.72 -16.01 4.78
C HIS A 108 6.58 -15.71 3.55
N TYR A 109 6.62 -14.45 3.10
CA TYR A 109 7.47 -14.06 1.97
C TYR A 109 8.96 -14.11 2.32
N ALA A 110 9.35 -13.75 3.55
CA ALA A 110 10.73 -13.80 4.01
C ALA A 110 11.31 -15.23 4.01
N ARG A 111 10.50 -16.25 4.33
CA ARG A 111 10.91 -17.67 4.23
C ARG A 111 11.25 -18.10 2.80
N GLY A 112 10.69 -17.41 1.80
CA GLY A 112 11.01 -17.62 0.39
C GLY A 112 12.37 -17.05 -0.04
N LEU A 113 13.05 -16.29 0.84
CA LEU A 113 14.38 -15.75 0.61
C LEU A 113 15.45 -16.79 0.99
N SER A 114 16.41 -17.02 0.10
CA SER A 114 17.61 -17.82 0.33
C SER A 114 18.84 -16.92 0.20
N LEU A 115 19.65 -16.79 1.26
CA LEU A 115 20.83 -15.91 1.30
C LEU A 115 20.54 -14.44 0.91
N GLY A 116 19.35 -13.93 1.22
CA GLY A 116 18.92 -12.58 0.85
C GLY A 116 18.46 -12.42 -0.60
N PHE A 117 18.52 -13.49 -1.40
CA PHE A 117 17.94 -13.52 -2.74
C PHE A 117 16.59 -14.21 -2.69
N ALA A 118 15.58 -13.63 -3.33
CA ALA A 118 14.31 -14.32 -3.46
C ALA A 118 14.52 -15.59 -4.33
N SER A 119 13.82 -16.66 -3.98
CA SER A 119 13.78 -17.88 -4.79
C SER A 119 12.43 -17.95 -5.51
N ARG A 120 12.37 -18.61 -6.67
CA ARG A 120 11.11 -18.80 -7.38
C ARG A 120 10.17 -19.63 -6.49
N PRO A 121 8.91 -19.21 -6.25
CA PRO A 121 7.99 -19.93 -5.37
C PRO A 121 7.78 -21.37 -5.85
N LYS A 122 7.81 -22.33 -4.91
CA LYS A 122 7.64 -23.77 -5.17
C LYS A 122 6.22 -24.30 -4.84
N GLY A 123 5.21 -23.44 -4.85
CA GLY A 123 3.79 -23.84 -4.74
C GLY A 123 3.02 -23.18 -3.59
N ASP A 124 3.69 -22.72 -2.54
CA ASP A 124 3.04 -21.92 -1.48
C ASP A 124 2.78 -20.51 -1.98
N THR A 125 1.54 -20.28 -2.43
CA THR A 125 1.10 -18.98 -2.93
C THR A 125 0.04 -18.44 -1.98
N VAL A 126 0.26 -17.24 -1.47
CA VAL A 126 -0.75 -16.52 -0.68
C VAL A 126 -2.02 -16.38 -1.53
N GLN A 127 -3.13 -16.92 -1.03
CA GLN A 127 -4.41 -16.90 -1.73
C GLN A 127 -5.00 -15.49 -1.70
N ASN A 128 -5.75 -15.13 -2.74
CA ASN A 128 -6.45 -13.84 -2.77
C ASN A 128 -7.50 -13.79 -1.65
N GLY A 129 -7.64 -12.63 -1.00
CA GLY A 129 -8.58 -12.45 0.11
C GLY A 129 -8.52 -11.04 0.66
N VAL A 130 -9.02 -10.89 1.89
CA VAL A 130 -8.85 -9.68 2.70
C VAL A 130 -7.61 -9.87 3.56
N PHE A 131 -6.75 -8.86 3.57
CA PHE A 131 -5.51 -8.82 4.34
C PHE A 131 -5.49 -7.61 5.25
N THR A 132 -4.71 -7.71 6.31
CA THR A 132 -4.51 -6.63 7.28
C THR A 132 -3.20 -5.90 7.02
N TYR A 133 -3.24 -4.58 7.18
CA TYR A 133 -2.11 -3.69 6.96
C TYR A 133 -1.97 -2.71 8.11
N ARG A 134 -0.74 -2.31 8.38
CA ARG A 134 -0.41 -1.17 9.22
C ARG A 134 0.03 -0.01 8.36
N PHE A 135 -0.41 1.19 8.75
CA PHE A 135 0.09 2.43 8.19
C PHE A 135 1.52 2.68 8.69
N LEU A 136 2.47 2.87 7.78
CA LEU A 136 3.88 3.07 8.13
C LEU A 136 4.35 4.48 7.73
N PRO A 137 4.67 5.36 8.69
CA PRO A 137 5.15 6.71 8.41
C PRO A 137 6.64 6.70 7.99
N LEU A 138 6.91 6.88 6.70
CA LEU A 138 8.27 6.81 6.15
C LEU A 138 9.05 8.13 6.27
N SER A 139 8.37 9.26 6.45
CA SER A 139 8.99 10.59 6.49
C SER A 139 8.56 11.41 7.71
N LYS A 140 9.47 12.22 8.27
CA LYS A 140 9.15 13.15 9.37
C LYS A 140 8.02 14.14 9.04
N ALA A 141 7.82 14.43 7.74
CA ALA A 141 6.74 15.31 7.30
C ALA A 141 5.34 14.80 7.65
N ILE A 142 5.14 13.47 7.77
CA ILE A 142 3.84 12.92 8.15
C ILE A 142 3.67 12.80 9.67
N GLU A 143 4.75 12.95 10.45
CA GLU A 143 4.70 12.78 11.90
C GLU A 143 3.99 13.94 12.60
N SER A 144 3.97 15.13 11.98
CA SER A 144 3.25 16.31 12.47
C SER A 144 1.78 16.33 12.08
N MET A 145 1.28 15.31 11.37
CA MET A 145 -0.10 15.24 10.91
C MET A 145 -0.94 14.31 11.79
N GLY A 146 -2.19 14.70 12.02
CA GLY A 146 -3.22 13.82 12.57
C GLY A 146 -4.03 13.18 11.45
N ILE A 147 -4.34 11.89 11.60
CA ILE A 147 -5.26 11.16 10.74
C ILE A 147 -6.59 11.05 11.47
N LEU A 148 -7.64 11.61 10.89
CA LEU A 148 -9.00 11.45 11.40
C LEU A 148 -9.63 10.22 10.75
N HIS A 149 -9.69 9.13 11.50
CA HIS A 149 -10.25 7.85 11.05
C HIS A 149 -11.69 7.70 11.55
N GLN A 150 -12.61 7.27 10.69
CA GLN A 150 -13.98 6.95 11.08
C GLN A 150 -14.09 5.48 11.43
N HIS A 151 -14.20 5.14 12.72
CA HIS A 151 -14.20 3.74 13.17
C HIS A 151 -15.57 3.05 13.05
N ASP A 152 -16.66 3.83 13.01
CA ASP A 152 -18.01 3.27 12.87
C ASP A 152 -18.31 2.85 11.41
N HIS A 153 -18.89 1.66 11.26
CA HIS A 153 -19.53 1.22 10.02
C HIS A 153 -20.60 2.21 9.56
N PRO A 154 -20.91 2.27 8.25
CA PRO A 154 -21.94 3.15 7.74
C PRO A 154 -23.26 2.85 8.44
N THR A 155 -23.68 3.74 9.34
CA THR A 155 -25.00 3.72 9.92
C THR A 155 -25.92 4.58 9.05
N PRO A 156 -27.25 4.37 9.08
CA PRO A 156 -28.19 5.25 8.40
C PRO A 156 -28.20 6.68 8.97
N HIS A 157 -27.46 6.94 10.05
CA HIS A 157 -27.38 8.23 10.71
C HIS A 157 -26.10 8.98 10.30
N PRO A 158 -26.16 10.33 10.23
CA PRO A 158 -24.96 11.13 10.04
C PRO A 158 -23.91 10.81 11.12
N PRO A 159 -22.62 10.77 10.76
CA PRO A 159 -21.56 10.54 11.74
C PRO A 159 -21.51 11.65 12.78
N THR A 160 -21.27 11.28 14.04
CA THR A 160 -21.09 12.23 15.15
C THR A 160 -19.59 12.37 15.47
N PRO A 161 -19.17 13.34 16.31
CA PRO A 161 -17.77 13.45 16.70
C PRO A 161 -17.19 12.16 17.32
N SER A 162 -18.01 11.36 18.02
CA SER A 162 -17.60 10.07 18.59
C SER A 162 -17.42 8.97 17.55
N SER A 163 -17.90 9.17 16.31
CA SER A 163 -17.65 8.25 15.20
C SER A 163 -16.25 8.36 14.62
N PHE A 164 -15.42 9.28 15.14
CA PHE A 164 -14.06 9.50 14.68
C PHE A 164 -13.03 9.32 15.79
N ILE A 165 -11.88 8.78 15.41
CA ILE A 165 -10.68 8.67 16.23
C ILE A 165 -9.59 9.45 15.51
N THR A 166 -8.93 10.34 16.23
CA THR A 166 -7.74 11.04 15.73
C THR A 166 -6.49 10.26 16.13
N SER A 167 -5.80 9.69 15.16
CA SER A 167 -4.52 9.03 15.35
C SER A 167 -3.37 9.99 14.99
N VAL A 168 -2.37 10.09 15.85
CA VAL A 168 -1.15 10.88 15.63
C VAL A 168 0.06 9.97 15.69
N HIS A 169 1.23 10.45 15.21
CA HIS A 169 2.48 9.68 15.25
C HIS A 169 2.74 9.07 16.64
N PRO A 170 3.14 7.78 16.72
CA PRO A 170 3.52 6.86 15.63
C PRO A 170 2.35 6.12 14.96
N PHE A 171 1.11 6.57 15.18
CA PHE A 171 -0.13 5.99 14.66
C PHE A 171 -0.45 4.60 15.22
N SER A 172 0.02 4.29 16.43
CA SER A 172 -0.28 3.02 17.12
C SER A 172 -1.77 2.80 17.37
N GLU A 173 -2.53 3.89 17.53
CA GLU A 173 -3.98 3.87 17.73
C GLU A 173 -4.76 3.72 16.42
N LEU A 174 -4.09 3.81 15.26
CA LEU A 174 -4.75 3.58 13.99
C LEU A 174 -4.99 2.07 13.86
N GLN A 175 -6.26 1.69 13.74
CA GLN A 175 -6.65 0.29 13.63
C GLN A 175 -5.98 -0.36 12.42
N ASN A 176 -5.80 -1.69 12.51
CA ASN A 176 -5.36 -2.46 11.36
C ASN A 176 -6.31 -2.23 10.18
N LEU A 177 -5.73 -1.91 9.04
CA LEU A 177 -6.47 -1.58 7.83
C LEU A 177 -6.76 -2.88 7.08
N GLU A 178 -8.03 -3.18 6.85
CA GLU A 178 -8.43 -4.33 6.05
C GLU A 178 -8.51 -3.94 4.58
N SER A 179 -7.91 -4.74 3.69
CA SER A 179 -7.97 -4.46 2.26
C SER A 179 -7.87 -5.72 1.40
N HIS A 180 -8.43 -5.62 0.21
CA HIS A 180 -8.36 -6.64 -0.85
C HIS A 180 -7.05 -6.58 -1.66
N LEU A 181 -6.20 -5.58 -1.38
CA LEU A 181 -4.87 -5.47 -1.97
C LEU A 181 -4.10 -6.76 -1.75
N HIS A 182 -3.35 -7.22 -2.75
CA HIS A 182 -2.54 -8.43 -2.57
C HIS A 182 -1.19 -8.05 -1.94
N PRO A 183 -0.73 -8.72 -0.86
CA PRO A 183 0.47 -8.34 -0.12
C PRO A 183 1.75 -8.23 -0.95
N LYS A 184 1.90 -8.98 -2.04
CA LYS A 184 3.07 -8.90 -2.91
C LYS A 184 3.28 -7.50 -3.50
N PHE A 185 2.20 -6.80 -3.84
CA PHE A 185 2.25 -5.41 -4.32
C PHE A 185 2.65 -4.48 -3.18
N ALA A 186 2.12 -4.68 -1.98
CA ALA A 186 2.46 -3.89 -0.80
C ALA A 186 3.94 -4.03 -0.44
N ILE A 187 4.46 -5.26 -0.42
CA ILE A 187 5.87 -5.55 -0.13
C ILE A 187 6.78 -4.91 -1.18
N ALA A 188 6.48 -5.07 -2.47
CA ALA A 188 7.28 -4.47 -3.54
C ALA A 188 7.27 -2.94 -3.47
N ALA A 189 6.10 -2.33 -3.28
CA ALA A 189 5.95 -0.89 -3.17
C ALA A 189 6.66 -0.32 -1.94
N LEU A 190 6.50 -0.96 -0.78
CA LEU A 190 7.14 -0.56 0.46
C LEU A 190 8.66 -0.72 0.37
N GLY A 191 9.16 -1.84 -0.18
CA GLY A 191 10.59 -2.06 -0.39
C GLY A 191 11.23 -0.98 -1.27
N TYR A 192 10.56 -0.59 -2.35
CA TYR A 192 10.98 0.53 -3.18
C TYR A 192 11.07 1.83 -2.38
N LYS A 193 10.00 2.19 -1.65
CA LYS A 193 9.95 3.43 -0.86
C LYS A 193 11.03 3.45 0.23
N LEU A 194 11.24 2.34 0.93
CA LEU A 194 12.31 2.20 1.93
C LEU A 194 13.70 2.40 1.31
N GLY A 195 13.90 1.96 0.06
CA GLY A 195 15.11 2.21 -0.72
C GLY A 195 15.42 3.69 -0.93
N LEU A 196 14.40 4.54 -0.98
CA LEU A 196 14.53 6.00 -1.12
C LEU A 196 14.72 6.74 0.21
N VAL A 197 14.34 6.11 1.33
CA VAL A 197 14.52 6.68 2.67
C VAL A 197 16.02 6.72 3.01
N ASP A 198 16.49 7.82 3.59
CA ASP A 198 17.88 7.97 4.00
C ASP A 198 18.28 6.96 5.10
N GLN A 199 19.58 6.70 5.23
CA GLN A 199 20.07 5.64 6.12
C GLN A 199 19.72 5.87 7.60
N ASN A 200 19.71 7.12 8.06
CA ASN A 200 19.41 7.41 9.46
C ASN A 200 17.94 7.14 9.73
N ARG A 201 17.07 7.64 8.85
CA ARG A 201 15.63 7.38 8.96
C ARG A 201 15.30 5.90 8.84
N ARG A 202 15.96 5.17 7.94
CA ARG A 202 15.77 3.71 7.82
C ARG A 202 16.14 2.98 9.11
N LYS A 203 17.24 3.37 9.78
CA LYS A 203 17.62 2.80 11.09
C LYS A 203 16.58 3.11 12.16
N GLU A 204 16.06 4.35 12.22
CA GLU A 204 14.96 4.70 13.12
C GLU A 204 13.74 3.79 12.90
N LEU A 205 13.35 3.59 11.63
CA LEU A 205 12.22 2.73 11.27
C LEU A 205 12.45 1.27 11.69
N LEU A 206 13.65 0.73 11.50
CA LEU A 206 13.99 -0.65 11.91
C LEU A 206 13.96 -0.85 13.43
N LEU A 207 14.25 0.20 14.21
CA LEU A 207 14.15 0.14 15.67
C LEU A 207 12.68 0.05 16.14
N HIS A 208 11.78 0.75 15.45
CA HIS A 208 10.35 0.78 15.80
C HIS A 208 9.53 -0.34 15.15
N TRP A 209 9.93 -0.79 13.95
CA TRP A 209 9.31 -1.88 13.20
C TRP A 209 10.39 -2.89 12.77
N PRO A 210 10.82 -3.79 13.67
CA PRO A 210 11.92 -4.74 13.41
C PRO A 210 11.66 -5.76 12.29
N ILE A 211 10.44 -5.80 11.76
CA ILE A 211 10.03 -6.70 10.67
C ILE A 211 10.36 -6.15 9.27
N LEU A 212 10.75 -4.87 9.18
CA LEU A 212 11.22 -4.25 7.94
C LEU A 212 12.63 -4.72 7.57
#